data_AF-A0A9D9GNQ4-F1
#
_entry.id   AF-A0A9D9GNQ4-F1
#
_cell.length_a   1.000
_cell.length_b   1.000
_cell.length_c   1.000
_cell.angle_alpha   90.00
_cell.angle_beta   90.00
_cell.angle_gamma   90.00
#
_symmetry.space_group_name_H-M   'P 1'
#
loop_
_entity.id
_entity.type
_entity.pdbx_description
1 polymer ?
#
loop_
_entity_poly.entity_id
_entity_poly.type
_entity_poly.pdbx_seq_one_letter_code
_entity_poly.pdbx_strand_id
1 'polypeptide(L)'
;NSLLSNIFSNKSKLASDEKTKILADYWNEEELKFEYGELCNPKDKDNTTENELKKEAERKSLDYVNYRIASDGEKPSAIEFRQSDMSKRFLKDPEKYDTKEETVSEFMEKGKVMHALFSDIHTVDDVEKAVKKKVYEGIISKDKMEYYASTIREKIESAPSEWFDRKAKVVNERAILMKKKDINGKINIENKRPDRIVMINDKVIIIDYKFGEENKGYKDQVNEYVDLIKKMGYKNVEGYLWYVEQDKIENVKC
;
A
#
# COMPACT_ATOMS: atom_id res chain seq x y z
N ASN A 1 11.35 16.56 -32.06
CA ASN A 1 11.60 17.77 -31.26
C ASN A 1 10.53 17.85 -30.19
N SER A 2 10.95 17.47 -28.99
CA SER A 2 10.17 16.80 -27.94
C SER A 2 9.38 17.77 -27.07
N LEU A 3 8.24 17.34 -26.53
CA LEU A 3 7.47 17.98 -25.47
C LEU A 3 8.31 18.58 -24.32
N LEU A 4 9.52 18.06 -24.09
CA LEU A 4 10.49 18.60 -23.14
C LEU A 4 10.96 20.02 -23.47
N SER A 5 11.15 20.39 -24.74
CA SER A 5 11.59 21.75 -25.10
C SER A 5 10.51 22.80 -24.77
N ASN A 6 9.23 22.40 -24.85
CA ASN A 6 8.11 23.30 -24.59
C ASN A 6 7.89 23.56 -23.09
N ILE A 7 8.36 22.67 -22.21
CA ILE A 7 8.28 22.85 -20.75
C ILE A 7 9.21 24.00 -20.30
N PHE A 8 10.37 24.16 -20.94
CA PHE A 8 11.38 25.15 -20.54
C PHE A 8 11.30 26.48 -21.31
N SER A 9 10.53 26.55 -22.40
CA SER A 9 10.45 27.73 -23.27
C SER A 9 9.46 28.81 -22.80
N ASN A 10 8.60 28.52 -21.81
CA ASN A 10 7.49 29.40 -21.44
C ASN A 10 7.86 30.30 -20.24
N LYS A 11 8.79 31.24 -20.44
CA LYS A 11 9.31 32.15 -19.40
C LYS A 11 8.33 33.23 -18.92
N SER A 12 7.23 33.50 -19.62
CA SER A 12 6.49 34.77 -19.46
C SER A 12 5.30 34.76 -18.48
N LYS A 13 5.00 33.65 -17.78
CA LYS A 13 3.78 33.57 -16.94
C LYS A 13 3.95 33.22 -15.47
N LEU A 14 5.16 33.07 -14.95
CA LEU A 14 5.41 32.69 -13.55
C LEU A 14 6.50 33.58 -12.94
N ALA A 15 6.14 34.81 -12.59
CA ALA A 15 7.00 35.66 -11.77
C ALA A 15 6.15 36.60 -10.92
N SER A 16 5.89 36.22 -9.67
CA SER A 16 5.56 37.19 -8.61
C SER A 16 5.85 36.69 -7.18
N ASP A 17 6.75 35.73 -6.98
CA ASP A 17 7.17 35.35 -5.62
C ASP A 17 8.65 34.96 -5.60
N GLU A 18 9.42 35.57 -4.70
CA GLU A 18 10.88 35.36 -4.49
C GLU A 18 11.27 33.90 -4.18
N LYS A 19 10.29 33.03 -3.91
CA LYS A 19 10.49 31.59 -3.68
C LYS A 19 10.33 30.72 -4.93
N THR A 20 9.92 31.30 -6.06
CA THR A 20 9.68 30.53 -7.30
C THR A 20 10.94 30.50 -8.13
N LYS A 21 11.59 29.34 -8.23
CA LYS A 21 12.76 29.16 -9.09
C LYS A 21 12.37 28.47 -10.39
N ILE A 22 12.74 29.07 -11.50
CA ILE A 22 12.47 28.54 -12.84
C ILE A 22 13.51 27.46 -13.13
N LEU A 23 13.07 26.21 -13.21
CA LEU A 23 13.95 25.05 -13.42
C LEU A 23 14.73 25.11 -14.74
N ALA A 24 14.21 25.83 -15.75
CA ALA A 24 14.91 26.06 -17.02
C ALA A 24 16.28 26.72 -16.83
N ASP A 25 16.45 27.55 -15.79
CA ASP A 25 17.69 28.26 -15.55
C ASP A 25 18.82 27.36 -14.98
N TYR A 26 18.51 26.09 -14.69
CA TYR A 26 19.43 25.08 -14.13
C TYR A 26 19.66 23.88 -15.07
N TRP A 27 19.19 23.99 -16.32
CA TRP A 27 19.35 22.99 -17.36
C TRP A 27 20.47 23.37 -18.33
N ASN A 28 21.46 22.50 -18.50
CA ASN A 28 22.50 22.63 -19.51
C ASN A 28 22.09 21.81 -20.75
N GLU A 29 21.77 22.49 -21.85
CA GLU A 29 21.34 21.84 -23.11
C GLU A 29 22.46 21.10 -23.84
N GLU A 30 23.71 21.55 -23.72
CA GLU A 30 24.85 20.93 -24.42
C GLU A 30 25.25 19.59 -23.76
N GLU A 31 25.24 19.56 -22.43
CA GLU A 31 25.56 18.37 -21.63
C GLU A 31 24.32 17.51 -21.33
N LEU A 32 23.13 17.96 -21.73
CA LEU A 32 21.83 17.36 -21.38
C LEU A 32 21.71 17.06 -19.87
N LYS A 33 22.18 18.00 -19.03
CA LYS A 33 22.35 17.80 -17.59
C LYS A 33 21.63 18.89 -16.79
N PHE A 34 20.92 18.47 -15.75
CA PHE A 34 20.28 19.35 -14.78
C PHE A 34 21.09 19.40 -13.47
N GLU A 35 21.43 20.58 -12.97
CA GLU A 35 22.10 20.75 -11.67
C GLU A 35 21.47 21.89 -10.86
N TYR A 36 20.92 21.57 -9.68
CA TYR A 36 20.30 22.55 -8.80
C TYR A 36 20.77 22.39 -7.35
N GLY A 37 21.37 23.47 -6.81
CA GLY A 37 21.92 23.53 -5.46
C GLY A 37 23.35 22.98 -5.37
N GLU A 38 24.06 23.35 -4.29
CA GLU A 38 25.34 22.76 -3.93
C GLU A 38 25.15 21.80 -2.77
N LEU A 39 25.69 20.59 -2.88
CA LEU A 39 25.78 19.67 -1.75
C LEU A 39 26.79 20.23 -0.76
N CYS A 40 26.35 20.65 0.42
CA CYS A 40 27.26 21.04 1.51
C CYS A 40 28.25 19.90 1.77
N ASN A 41 29.54 20.16 1.54
CA ASN A 41 30.58 19.21 1.87
C ASN A 41 30.73 19.17 3.40
N PRO A 42 30.80 17.98 4.05
CA PRO A 42 30.91 17.88 5.50
C PRO A 42 32.18 18.51 6.10
N LYS A 43 33.14 18.94 5.27
CA LYS A 43 34.44 19.48 5.69
C LYS A 43 34.36 20.91 6.25
N ASP A 44 33.24 21.61 6.08
CA ASP A 44 33.10 23.02 6.47
C ASP A 44 32.44 23.22 7.85
N LYS A 45 32.42 22.22 8.74
CA LYS A 45 31.86 22.38 10.11
C LYS A 45 32.74 21.79 11.22
N ASP A 46 33.19 22.69 12.09
CA ASP A 46 33.76 22.56 13.44
C ASP A 46 34.31 21.19 13.91
N ASN A 47 35.59 21.20 14.28
CA ASN A 47 36.39 20.07 14.75
C ASN A 47 36.08 19.60 16.18
N THR A 48 35.01 20.05 16.83
CA THR A 48 34.82 19.92 18.30
C THR A 48 33.93 18.78 18.78
N THR A 49 33.60 17.79 17.95
CA THR A 49 32.83 16.62 18.38
C THR A 49 33.27 15.32 17.70
N GLU A 50 33.56 14.31 18.53
CA GLU A 50 33.84 12.91 18.17
C GLU A 50 32.56 12.17 17.73
N ASN A 51 31.91 12.68 16.68
CA ASN A 51 30.73 12.01 16.13
C ASN A 51 31.17 11.04 15.01
N GLU A 52 30.81 9.76 15.13
CA GLU A 52 31.14 8.71 14.14
C GLU A 52 30.58 8.99 12.73
N LEU A 53 29.63 9.92 12.61
CA LEU A 53 29.11 10.45 11.33
C LEU A 53 30.13 11.30 10.54
N LYS A 54 31.32 11.57 11.10
CA LYS A 54 32.43 12.27 10.42
C LYS A 54 33.32 11.36 9.57
N LYS A 55 33.12 10.03 9.59
CA LYS A 55 33.82 9.13 8.66
C LYS A 55 33.37 9.47 7.24
N GLU A 56 34.31 9.83 6.36
CA GLU A 56 34.05 10.05 4.94
C GLU A 56 33.32 8.82 4.40
N ALA A 57 32.05 9.00 4.01
CA ALA A 57 31.29 7.93 3.39
C ALA A 57 32.01 7.53 2.10
N GLU A 58 32.48 6.28 2.02
CA GLU A 58 33.01 5.73 0.78
C GLU A 58 31.95 5.87 -0.30
N ARG A 59 32.18 6.79 -1.25
CA ARG A 59 31.35 6.92 -2.44
C ARG A 59 31.60 5.69 -3.30
N LYS A 60 30.84 4.62 -3.05
CA LYS A 60 30.71 3.54 -4.03
C LYS A 60 30.02 4.12 -5.25
N SER A 61 30.73 4.16 -6.37
CA SER A 61 30.10 4.40 -7.67
C SER A 61 29.06 3.31 -7.87
N LEU A 62 27.79 3.71 -7.84
CA LEU A 62 26.72 2.83 -8.28
C LEU A 62 26.82 2.76 -9.80
N ASP A 63 27.25 1.61 -10.31
CA ASP A 63 27.14 1.31 -11.73
C ASP A 63 25.66 1.19 -12.07
N TYR A 64 25.08 2.27 -12.60
CA TYR A 64 23.73 2.25 -13.15
C TYR A 64 23.77 1.52 -14.49
N VAL A 65 23.37 0.25 -14.49
CA VAL A 65 23.09 -0.47 -15.72
C VAL A 65 21.74 0.02 -16.25
N ASN A 66 21.76 0.86 -17.29
CA ASN A 66 20.57 1.16 -18.05
C ASN A 66 20.08 -0.12 -18.73
N TYR A 67 19.11 -0.81 -18.12
CA TYR A 67 18.42 -1.90 -18.78
C TYR A 67 17.59 -1.32 -19.94
N ARG A 68 18.08 -1.50 -21.17
CA ARG A 68 17.22 -1.42 -22.35
C ARG A 68 16.29 -2.63 -22.29
N ILE A 69 15.05 -2.42 -21.84
CA ILE A 69 13.97 -3.39 -21.98
C ILE A 69 13.57 -3.35 -23.46
N ALA A 70 14.34 -4.04 -24.29
CA ALA A 70 13.94 -4.40 -25.64
C ALA A 70 13.39 -5.83 -25.57
N SER A 71 12.07 -5.98 -25.71
CA SER A 71 11.49 -7.23 -26.18
C SER A 71 11.87 -7.39 -27.64
N ASP A 72 12.27 -8.60 -28.03
CA ASP A 72 12.53 -8.97 -29.43
C ASP A 72 11.40 -8.47 -30.34
N GLY A 73 11.73 -7.54 -31.24
CA GLY A 73 10.80 -7.04 -32.26
C GLY A 73 9.88 -5.90 -31.80
N GLU A 74 10.11 -4.74 -32.43
CA GLU A 74 9.20 -3.59 -32.60
C GLU A 74 8.30 -3.17 -31.42
N LYS A 75 8.76 -2.08 -30.78
CA LYS A 75 8.15 -1.28 -29.71
C LYS A 75 8.23 -1.90 -28.31
N PRO A 76 8.89 -1.23 -27.34
CA PRO A 76 8.75 -1.60 -25.94
C PRO A 76 7.27 -1.50 -25.59
N SER A 77 6.71 -2.55 -25.00
CA SER A 77 5.38 -2.49 -24.38
C SER A 77 5.37 -1.24 -23.51
N ALA A 78 4.45 -0.31 -23.79
CA ALA A 78 4.39 0.97 -23.10
C ALA A 78 4.52 0.75 -21.59
N ILE A 79 5.65 1.16 -21.02
CA ILE A 79 5.84 1.16 -19.58
C ILE A 79 4.88 2.23 -19.08
N GLU A 80 3.69 1.80 -18.70
CA GLU A 80 2.71 2.67 -18.09
C GLU A 80 3.08 2.78 -16.61
N PHE A 81 3.55 3.95 -16.21
CA PHE A 81 3.76 4.24 -14.80
C PHE A 81 2.40 4.20 -14.10
N ARG A 82 2.08 3.07 -13.47
CA ARG A 82 0.90 2.95 -12.62
C ARG A 82 1.24 3.51 -11.27
N GLN A 83 0.85 4.76 -11.07
CA GLN A 83 0.93 5.42 -9.79
C GLN A 83 0.25 4.56 -8.72
N SER A 84 0.95 4.33 -7.59
CA SER A 84 0.39 3.57 -6.49
C SER A 84 -0.89 4.24 -5.99
N ASP A 85 -1.83 3.45 -5.48
CA ASP A 85 -3.06 4.01 -4.91
C ASP A 85 -2.76 4.97 -3.75
N MET A 86 -1.62 4.79 -3.09
CA MET A 86 -1.06 5.70 -2.10
C MET A 86 -0.66 7.06 -2.69
N SER A 87 0.00 7.07 -3.85
CA SER A 87 0.41 8.31 -4.50
C SER A 87 -0.77 9.06 -5.12
N LYS A 88 -1.83 8.36 -5.55
CA LYS A 88 -3.10 9.00 -5.96
C LYS A 88 -3.80 9.72 -4.81
N ARG A 89 -3.70 9.20 -3.58
CA ARG A 89 -4.27 9.84 -2.38
C ARG A 89 -3.54 11.15 -2.04
N PHE A 90 -2.22 11.15 -2.16
CA PHE A 90 -1.39 12.35 -1.92
C PHE A 90 -1.67 13.51 -2.88
N LEU A 91 -2.15 13.23 -4.10
CA LEU A 91 -2.41 14.24 -5.12
C LEU A 91 -3.86 14.76 -5.12
N LYS A 92 -4.73 14.31 -4.20
CA LYS A 92 -6.10 14.86 -4.12
C LYS A 92 -6.08 16.25 -3.49
N ASP A 93 -6.76 17.17 -4.17
CA ASP A 93 -6.83 18.60 -3.85
C ASP A 93 -7.56 18.86 -2.52
N PRO A 94 -6.94 19.54 -1.53
CA PRO A 94 -7.52 19.86 -0.21
C PRO A 94 -8.87 20.60 -0.22
N GLU A 95 -9.26 21.21 -1.33
CA GLU A 95 -10.49 22.02 -1.42
C GLU A 95 -11.74 21.24 -1.88
N LYS A 96 -11.60 19.98 -2.32
CA LYS A 96 -12.75 19.14 -2.76
C LYS A 96 -13.46 18.38 -1.65
N TYR A 97 -13.25 18.78 -0.40
CA TYR A 97 -13.65 18.00 0.77
C TYR A 97 -15.07 18.28 1.27
N ASP A 98 -15.89 19.16 0.69
CA ASP A 98 -17.04 19.75 1.44
C ASP A 98 -18.46 19.49 0.87
N THR A 99 -18.83 18.23 0.55
CA THR A 99 -20.26 17.86 0.32
C THR A 99 -20.50 16.39 0.68
N LYS A 100 -21.74 15.95 0.95
CA LYS A 100 -22.24 14.57 1.28
C LYS A 100 -21.46 13.35 0.74
N GLU A 101 -20.67 13.47 -0.31
CA GLU A 101 -19.57 12.56 -0.63
C GLU A 101 -18.57 12.36 0.54
N GLU A 102 -18.48 13.30 1.49
CA GLU A 102 -17.67 13.29 2.70
C GLU A 102 -17.89 12.06 3.55
N THR A 103 -19.12 11.68 3.86
CA THR A 103 -19.34 10.53 4.75
C THR A 103 -18.93 9.24 4.05
N VAL A 104 -19.33 9.04 2.79
CA VAL A 104 -18.94 7.85 2.03
C VAL A 104 -17.44 7.83 1.76
N SER A 105 -16.83 8.97 1.42
CA SER A 105 -15.38 9.10 1.21
C SER A 105 -14.62 8.87 2.51
N GLU A 106 -15.08 9.43 3.62
CA GLU A 106 -14.48 9.26 4.95
C GLU A 106 -14.65 7.81 5.45
N PHE A 107 -15.81 7.17 5.25
CA PHE A 107 -16.01 5.75 5.55
C PHE A 107 -15.15 4.86 4.63
N MET A 108 -15.04 5.19 3.34
CA MET A 108 -14.18 4.45 2.41
C MET A 108 -12.69 4.66 2.74
N GLU A 109 -12.29 5.85 3.16
CA GLU A 109 -10.92 6.16 3.58
C GLU A 109 -10.61 5.51 4.92
N LYS A 110 -11.49 5.63 5.91
CA LYS A 110 -11.41 4.93 7.20
C LYS A 110 -11.36 3.42 7.00
N GLY A 111 -12.24 2.86 6.16
CA GLY A 111 -12.28 1.44 5.85
C GLY A 111 -11.00 0.94 5.19
N LYS A 112 -10.41 1.74 4.27
CA LYS A 112 -9.10 1.44 3.69
C LYS A 112 -7.97 1.51 4.72
N VAL A 113 -8.02 2.48 5.63
CA VAL A 113 -7.03 2.60 6.72
C VAL A 113 -7.14 1.41 7.66
N MET A 114 -8.35 1.04 8.06
CA MET A 114 -8.62 -0.13 8.91
C MET A 114 -8.17 -1.42 8.24
N HIS A 115 -8.50 -1.65 6.97
CA HIS A 115 -8.00 -2.79 6.19
C HIS A 115 -6.46 -2.84 6.14
N ALA A 116 -5.83 -1.70 5.85
CA ALA A 116 -4.38 -1.58 5.85
C ALA A 116 -3.75 -1.82 7.22
N LEU A 117 -4.44 -1.50 8.31
CA LEU A 117 -3.98 -1.79 9.67
C LEU A 117 -4.13 -3.28 9.99
N PHE A 118 -5.32 -3.87 9.77
CA PHE A 118 -5.58 -5.28 10.05
C PHE A 118 -4.67 -6.23 9.24
N SER A 119 -4.26 -5.83 8.03
CA SER A 119 -3.29 -6.60 7.25
C SER A 119 -1.89 -6.69 7.87
N ASP A 120 -1.48 -5.68 8.65
CA ASP A 120 -0.18 -5.64 9.32
C ASP A 120 -0.20 -6.26 10.73
N ILE A 121 -1.38 -6.60 11.27
CA ILE A 121 -1.56 -7.13 12.62
C ILE A 121 -1.67 -8.65 12.54
N HIS A 122 -0.86 -9.43 13.25
CA HIS A 122 -1.09 -10.87 13.36
C HIS A 122 -1.79 -11.20 14.68
N THR A 123 -1.34 -10.55 15.75
CA THR A 123 -1.74 -10.74 17.15
C THR A 123 -2.08 -9.40 17.81
N VAL A 124 -2.70 -9.42 18.99
CA VAL A 124 -3.08 -8.19 19.74
C VAL A 124 -1.86 -7.28 20.00
N ASP A 125 -0.67 -7.87 20.19
CA ASP A 125 0.54 -7.12 20.51
C ASP A 125 1.11 -6.34 19.31
N ASP A 126 0.70 -6.70 18.09
CA ASP A 126 1.15 -6.03 16.88
C ASP A 126 0.42 -4.69 16.65
N VAL A 127 -0.67 -4.41 17.38
CA VAL A 127 -1.54 -3.24 17.15
C VAL A 127 -0.75 -1.94 17.22
N GLU A 128 0.02 -1.71 18.29
CA GLU A 128 0.79 -0.47 18.42
C GLU A 128 1.81 -0.29 17.30
N LYS A 129 2.49 -1.39 16.94
CA LYS A 129 3.51 -1.38 15.89
C LYS A 129 2.88 -1.09 14.53
N ALA A 130 1.73 -1.70 14.24
CA ALA A 130 0.99 -1.48 13.00
C ALA A 130 0.53 -0.02 12.88
N VAL A 131 -0.08 0.55 13.92
CA VAL A 131 -0.52 1.95 13.89
C VAL A 131 0.67 2.90 13.76
N LYS A 132 1.74 2.71 14.54
CA LYS A 132 2.97 3.51 14.43
C LYS A 132 3.53 3.46 13.01
N LYS A 133 3.61 2.28 12.39
CA LYS A 133 4.03 2.11 11.00
C LYS A 133 3.17 2.93 10.04
N LYS A 134 1.83 2.89 10.16
CA LYS A 134 0.94 3.69 9.31
C LYS A 134 1.05 5.20 9.51
N VAL A 135 1.39 5.64 10.72
CA VAL A 135 1.72 7.05 10.98
C VAL A 135 3.04 7.43 10.29
N TYR A 136 4.08 6.61 10.37
CA TYR A 136 5.34 6.85 9.66
C TYR A 136 5.18 6.84 8.14
N GLU A 137 4.29 5.99 7.60
CA GLU A 137 3.93 5.95 6.18
C GLU A 137 3.08 7.15 5.72
N GLY A 138 2.66 8.03 6.65
CA GLY A 138 1.80 9.17 6.35
C GLY A 138 0.36 8.81 6.01
N ILE A 139 -0.08 7.57 6.28
CA ILE A 139 -1.45 7.11 6.07
C ILE A 139 -2.39 7.62 7.16
N ILE A 140 -1.87 7.71 8.39
CA ILE A 140 -2.60 8.14 9.58
C ILE A 140 -1.92 9.37 10.16
N SER A 141 -2.69 10.40 10.46
CA SER A 141 -2.18 11.57 11.18
C SER A 141 -1.80 11.22 12.62
N LYS A 142 -0.73 11.81 13.15
CA LYS A 142 -0.17 11.47 14.47
C LYS A 142 -1.19 11.63 15.61
N ASP A 143 -2.09 12.61 15.51
CA ASP A 143 -3.20 12.87 16.43
C ASP A 143 -4.23 11.73 16.48
N LYS A 144 -4.40 10.98 15.39
CA LYS A 144 -5.33 9.83 15.31
C LYS A 144 -4.70 8.51 15.76
N MET A 145 -3.43 8.50 16.18
CA MET A 145 -2.73 7.27 16.59
C MET A 145 -3.47 6.53 17.71
N GLU A 146 -3.79 7.22 18.80
CA GLU A 146 -4.45 6.59 19.95
C GLU A 146 -5.85 6.10 19.59
N TYR A 147 -6.60 6.88 18.82
CA TYR A 147 -7.93 6.52 18.33
C TYR A 147 -7.93 5.19 17.56
N TYR A 148 -7.02 5.02 16.59
CA TYR A 148 -6.94 3.76 15.85
C TYR A 148 -6.45 2.60 16.71
N ALA A 149 -5.47 2.84 17.59
CA ALA A 149 -4.97 1.80 18.49
C ALA A 149 -6.05 1.29 19.45
N SER A 150 -6.83 2.18 20.06
CA SER A 150 -7.93 1.80 20.96
C SER A 150 -9.05 1.09 20.19
N THR A 151 -9.48 1.64 19.05
CA THR A 151 -10.54 1.06 18.22
C THR A 151 -10.19 -0.34 17.76
N ILE A 152 -8.96 -0.57 17.28
CA ILE A 152 -8.54 -1.91 16.83
C ILE A 152 -8.51 -2.90 17.99
N ARG A 153 -8.02 -2.51 19.17
CA ARG A 153 -8.00 -3.39 20.34
C ARG A 153 -9.42 -3.82 20.72
N GLU A 154 -10.35 -2.87 20.80
CA GLU A 154 -11.76 -3.14 21.08
C GLU A 154 -12.36 -4.12 20.06
N LYS A 155 -12.10 -3.91 18.76
CA LYS A 155 -12.58 -4.81 17.71
C LYS A 155 -11.94 -6.20 17.76
N ILE A 156 -10.66 -6.31 18.10
CA ILE A 156 -10.01 -7.62 18.28
C ILE A 156 -10.58 -8.34 19.50
N GLU A 157 -10.86 -7.62 20.58
CA GLU A 157 -11.46 -8.16 21.81
C GLU A 157 -12.91 -8.65 21.58
N SER A 158 -13.66 -8.02 20.68
CA SER A 158 -15.01 -8.47 20.30
C SER A 158 -15.02 -9.67 19.35
N ALA A 159 -13.89 -9.97 18.71
CA ALA A 159 -13.75 -11.09 17.79
C ALA A 159 -13.45 -12.42 18.52
N PRO A 160 -13.68 -13.58 17.89
CA PRO A 160 -13.22 -14.86 18.42
C PRO A 160 -11.72 -14.82 18.68
N SER A 161 -11.34 -15.12 19.93
CA SER A 161 -9.95 -15.04 20.41
C SER A 161 -8.99 -15.89 19.58
N GLU A 162 -9.46 -17.02 19.03
CA GLU A 162 -8.68 -17.90 18.15
C GLU A 162 -8.18 -17.21 16.86
N TRP A 163 -8.82 -16.11 16.41
CA TRP A 163 -8.41 -15.40 15.19
C TRP A 163 -7.13 -14.56 15.34
N PHE A 164 -6.79 -14.22 16.58
CA PHE A 164 -5.65 -13.38 16.95
C PHE A 164 -4.74 -14.04 18.00
N ASP A 165 -4.92 -15.35 18.24
CA ASP A 165 -4.08 -16.12 19.16
C ASP A 165 -2.65 -16.21 18.62
N ARG A 166 -1.66 -15.96 19.50
CA ARG A 166 -0.23 -16.07 19.19
C ARG A 166 0.20 -17.46 18.75
N LYS A 167 -0.53 -18.51 19.13
CA LYS A 167 -0.25 -19.91 18.76
C LYS A 167 -0.73 -20.26 17.36
N ALA A 168 -1.67 -19.48 16.82
CA ALA A 168 -2.20 -19.74 15.49
C ALA A 168 -1.20 -19.29 14.41
N LYS A 169 -1.11 -20.06 13.32
CA LYS A 169 -0.33 -19.62 12.16
C LYS A 169 -1.22 -18.73 11.29
N VAL A 170 -0.91 -17.44 11.29
CA VAL A 170 -1.66 -16.43 10.53
C VAL A 170 -0.96 -16.10 9.22
N VAL A 171 -1.73 -16.01 8.14
CA VAL A 171 -1.30 -15.52 6.83
C VAL A 171 -2.25 -14.43 6.39
N ASN A 172 -1.81 -13.18 6.50
CA ASN A 172 -2.56 -12.03 6.01
C ASN A 172 -2.23 -11.75 4.54
N GLU A 173 -3.23 -11.27 3.81
CA GLU A 173 -3.04 -10.56 2.54
C GLU A 173 -2.17 -11.33 1.53
N ARG A 174 -2.36 -12.65 1.44
CA ARG A 174 -1.56 -13.51 0.56
C ARG A 174 -2.40 -13.98 -0.62
N ALA A 175 -1.92 -13.72 -1.83
CA ALA A 175 -2.58 -14.18 -3.04
C ALA A 175 -2.50 -15.71 -3.18
N ILE A 176 -3.64 -16.32 -3.41
CA ILE A 176 -3.85 -17.68 -3.89
C ILE A 176 -3.91 -17.64 -5.41
N LEU A 177 -3.09 -18.45 -6.07
CA LEU A 177 -3.04 -18.53 -7.53
C LEU A 177 -4.00 -19.63 -8.01
N MET A 178 -5.03 -19.22 -8.77
CA MET A 178 -5.96 -20.14 -9.41
C MET A 178 -5.66 -20.22 -10.90
N LYS A 179 -5.46 -21.43 -11.42
CA LYS A 179 -5.38 -21.68 -12.87
C LYS A 179 -6.80 -21.92 -13.39
N LYS A 180 -7.27 -21.07 -14.29
CA LYS A 180 -8.57 -21.22 -14.95
C LYS A 180 -8.36 -21.36 -16.44
N LYS A 181 -9.00 -22.36 -17.04
CA LYS A 181 -8.99 -22.57 -18.48
C LYS A 181 -10.22 -21.87 -19.07
N ASP A 182 -10.03 -20.98 -20.03
CA ASP A 182 -11.14 -20.32 -20.71
C ASP A 182 -11.79 -21.23 -21.78
N ILE A 183 -12.87 -20.72 -22.40
CA ILE A 183 -13.62 -21.43 -23.44
C ILE A 183 -12.78 -21.76 -24.68
N ASN A 184 -11.69 -21.03 -24.90
CA ASN A 184 -10.77 -21.22 -26.03
C ASN A 184 -9.58 -22.12 -25.65
N GLY A 185 -9.58 -22.64 -24.42
CA GLY A 185 -8.56 -23.53 -23.90
C GLY A 185 -7.29 -22.84 -23.40
N LYS A 186 -7.24 -21.51 -23.35
CA LYS A 186 -6.11 -20.76 -22.80
C LYS A 186 -6.15 -20.78 -21.27
N ILE A 187 -4.98 -20.98 -20.67
CA ILE A 187 -4.82 -20.97 -19.21
C ILE A 187 -4.59 -19.52 -18.77
N ASN A 188 -5.50 -19.02 -17.95
CA ASN A 188 -5.39 -17.75 -17.25
C ASN A 188 -5.08 -18.00 -15.78
N ILE A 189 -4.21 -17.17 -15.19
CA ILE A 189 -3.91 -17.20 -13.76
C ILE A 189 -4.70 -16.07 -13.10
N GLU A 190 -5.63 -16.43 -12.22
CA GLU A 190 -6.38 -15.49 -11.41
C GLU A 190 -5.77 -15.42 -10.01
N ASN A 191 -5.66 -14.20 -9.47
CA ASN A 191 -5.17 -13.96 -8.12
C ASN A 191 -6.36 -13.74 -7.18
N LYS A 192 -6.41 -14.53 -6.11
CA LYS A 192 -7.47 -14.49 -5.10
C LYS A 192 -6.82 -14.23 -3.74
N ARG A 193 -7.05 -13.06 -3.16
CA ARG A 193 -6.35 -12.60 -1.96
C ARG A 193 -7.35 -12.45 -0.81
N PRO A 194 -7.50 -13.45 0.08
CA PRO A 194 -8.22 -13.26 1.32
C PRO A 194 -7.47 -12.31 2.25
N ASP A 195 -8.21 -11.57 3.07
CA ASP A 195 -7.62 -10.63 4.03
C ASP A 195 -6.81 -11.36 5.11
N ARG A 196 -7.36 -12.44 5.69
CA ARG A 196 -6.71 -13.26 6.71
C ARG A 196 -7.03 -14.74 6.56
N ILE A 197 -6.00 -15.58 6.72
CA ILE A 197 -6.12 -17.03 6.92
C ILE A 197 -5.49 -17.39 8.27
N VAL A 198 -6.24 -18.08 9.12
CA VAL A 198 -5.81 -18.59 10.41
C VAL A 198 -5.76 -20.11 10.35
N MET A 199 -4.60 -20.69 10.64
CA MET A 199 -4.40 -22.15 10.66
C MET A 199 -4.14 -22.60 12.10
N ILE A 200 -5.01 -23.49 12.60
CA ILE A 200 -4.96 -24.05 13.97
C ILE A 200 -5.12 -25.56 13.86
N ASN A 201 -4.04 -26.31 14.11
CA ASN A 201 -4.00 -27.76 13.90
C ASN A 201 -4.46 -28.12 12.47
N ASP A 202 -5.52 -28.92 12.32
CA ASP A 202 -6.10 -29.31 11.03
C ASP A 202 -7.23 -28.38 10.53
N LYS A 203 -7.53 -27.31 11.28
CA LYS A 203 -8.58 -26.32 10.96
C LYS A 203 -7.98 -25.10 10.27
N VAL A 204 -8.60 -24.68 9.16
CA VAL A 204 -8.29 -23.43 8.46
C VAL A 204 -9.49 -22.51 8.50
N ILE A 205 -9.29 -21.28 8.95
CA ILE A 205 -10.33 -20.25 9.05
C ILE A 205 -9.95 -19.12 8.09
N ILE A 206 -10.82 -18.82 7.15
CA ILE A 206 -10.66 -17.71 6.21
C ILE A 206 -11.55 -16.58 6.70
N ILE A 207 -10.99 -15.39 6.88
CA ILE A 207 -11.68 -14.22 7.38
C ILE A 207 -11.49 -13.09 6.37
N ASP A 208 -12.59 -12.47 5.98
CA ASP A 208 -12.62 -11.35 5.05
C ASP A 208 -13.31 -10.16 5.72
N TYR A 209 -12.59 -9.05 5.86
CA TYR A 209 -13.04 -7.90 6.63
C TYR A 209 -13.91 -7.00 5.77
N LYS A 210 -15.06 -6.57 6.31
CA LYS A 210 -15.97 -5.65 5.66
C LYS A 210 -16.15 -4.40 6.51
N PHE A 211 -15.76 -3.26 5.94
CA PHE A 211 -15.84 -1.94 6.57
C PHE A 211 -16.94 -1.04 5.97
N GLY A 212 -17.65 -1.55 4.96
CA GLY A 212 -18.77 -0.86 4.30
C GLY A 212 -20.06 -1.66 4.40
N GLU A 213 -21.02 -1.33 3.53
CA GLU A 213 -22.32 -1.99 3.50
C GLU A 213 -22.25 -3.47 3.08
N GLU A 214 -23.24 -4.24 3.51
CA GLU A 214 -23.37 -5.66 3.19
C GLU A 214 -23.59 -5.85 1.68
N ASN A 215 -22.91 -6.85 1.11
CA ASN A 215 -23.06 -7.23 -0.29
C ASN A 215 -23.15 -8.74 -0.42
N LYS A 216 -24.13 -9.23 -1.18
CA LYS A 216 -24.31 -10.66 -1.45
C LYS A 216 -23.07 -11.32 -2.08
N GLY A 217 -22.35 -10.59 -2.94
CA GLY A 217 -21.13 -11.09 -3.60
C GLY A 217 -19.96 -11.36 -2.65
N TYR A 218 -19.97 -10.82 -1.44
CA TYR A 218 -18.94 -11.12 -0.44
C TYR A 218 -18.97 -12.58 0.00
N LYS A 219 -20.15 -13.18 0.08
CA LYS A 219 -20.28 -14.61 0.41
C LYS A 219 -19.70 -15.48 -0.70
N ASP A 220 -19.99 -15.14 -1.95
CA ASP A 220 -19.48 -15.87 -3.12
C ASP A 220 -17.95 -15.82 -3.16
N GLN A 221 -17.36 -14.66 -2.84
CA GLN A 221 -15.91 -14.47 -2.75
C GLN A 221 -15.28 -15.37 -1.67
N VAL A 222 -15.85 -15.38 -0.46
CA VAL A 222 -15.33 -16.22 0.64
C VAL A 222 -15.51 -17.71 0.34
N ASN A 223 -16.63 -18.11 -0.27
CA ASN A 223 -16.85 -19.49 -0.71
C ASN A 223 -15.81 -19.92 -1.76
N GLU A 224 -15.47 -19.05 -2.70
CA GLU A 224 -14.41 -19.32 -3.68
C GLU A 224 -13.05 -19.54 -2.98
N TYR A 225 -12.74 -18.76 -1.94
CA TYR A 225 -11.52 -18.98 -1.14
C TYR A 225 -11.54 -20.32 -0.41
N VAL A 226 -12.68 -20.68 0.20
CA VAL A 226 -12.84 -21.98 0.88
C VAL A 226 -12.60 -23.13 -0.11
N ASP A 227 -13.21 -23.07 -1.29
CA ASP A 227 -13.04 -24.09 -2.33
C ASP A 227 -11.59 -24.20 -2.82
N LEU A 228 -10.91 -23.06 -2.95
CA LEU A 228 -9.49 -23.04 -3.34
C LEU A 228 -8.60 -23.70 -2.30
N ILE A 229 -8.80 -23.38 -1.02
CA ILE A 229 -8.02 -23.98 0.07
C ILE A 229 -8.35 -25.48 0.21
N LYS A 230 -9.62 -25.89 0.01
CA LYS A 230 -9.99 -27.31 -0.04
C LYS A 230 -9.30 -28.06 -1.18
N LYS A 231 -9.20 -27.45 -2.37
CA LYS A 231 -8.46 -28.01 -3.52
C LYS A 231 -6.96 -28.17 -3.26
N MET A 232 -6.40 -27.41 -2.32
CA MET A 232 -5.01 -27.57 -1.88
C MET A 232 -4.79 -28.73 -0.90
N GLY A 233 -5.86 -29.40 -0.44
CA GLY A 233 -5.80 -30.59 0.42
C GLY A 233 -6.22 -30.37 1.87
N TYR A 234 -6.62 -29.15 2.26
CA TYR A 234 -7.14 -28.88 3.59
C TYR A 234 -8.62 -29.32 3.70
N LYS A 235 -8.93 -30.15 4.70
CA LYS A 235 -10.27 -30.77 4.82
C LYS A 235 -11.24 -29.92 5.64
N ASN A 236 -10.76 -29.35 6.75
CA ASN A 236 -11.58 -28.57 7.66
C ASN A 236 -11.34 -27.08 7.42
N VAL A 237 -12.15 -26.48 6.54
CA VAL A 237 -12.03 -25.08 6.13
C VAL A 237 -13.34 -24.37 6.40
N GLU A 238 -13.28 -23.29 7.18
CA GLU A 238 -14.41 -22.41 7.50
C GLU A 238 -14.17 -21.01 6.91
N GLY A 239 -15.24 -20.38 6.41
CA GLY A 239 -15.21 -19.03 5.86
C GLY A 239 -16.07 -18.07 6.67
N TYR A 240 -15.56 -16.88 6.93
CA TYR A 240 -16.24 -15.84 7.70
C TYR A 240 -16.14 -14.48 7.03
N LEU A 241 -17.27 -13.76 7.06
CA LEU A 241 -17.33 -12.33 6.81
C LEU A 241 -17.40 -11.63 8.16
N TRP A 242 -16.50 -10.68 8.39
CA TRP A 242 -16.53 -9.87 9.59
C TRP A 242 -16.79 -8.41 9.25
N TYR A 243 -18.01 -7.95 9.54
CA TYR A 243 -18.44 -6.56 9.44
C TYR A 243 -17.95 -5.80 10.66
N VAL A 244 -16.71 -5.29 10.58
CA VAL A 244 -15.96 -4.80 11.75
C VAL A 244 -16.65 -3.61 12.44
N GLU A 245 -17.16 -2.65 11.66
CA GLU A 245 -17.85 -1.48 12.22
C GLU A 245 -19.17 -1.86 12.93
N GLN A 246 -19.81 -2.96 12.50
CA GLN A 246 -21.09 -3.43 13.01
C GLN A 246 -20.96 -4.50 14.11
N ASP A 247 -19.72 -4.91 14.44
CA ASP A 247 -19.43 -6.05 15.32
C ASP A 247 -20.20 -7.33 14.95
N LYS A 248 -20.47 -7.50 13.66
CA LYS A 248 -21.25 -8.62 13.13
C LYS A 248 -20.33 -9.59 12.42
N ILE A 249 -20.39 -10.85 12.85
CA ILE A 249 -19.69 -11.96 12.20
C ILE A 249 -20.73 -12.85 11.53
N GLU A 250 -20.51 -13.12 10.26
CA GLU A 250 -21.35 -14.01 9.46
C GLU A 250 -20.52 -15.20 8.96
N ASN A 251 -20.94 -16.40 9.36
CA ASN A 251 -20.36 -17.62 8.80
C ASN A 251 -20.91 -17.83 7.39
N VAL A 252 -20.02 -18.01 6.43
CA VAL A 252 -20.37 -18.37 5.06
C VAL A 252 -20.54 -19.88 5.03
N LYS A 253 -21.77 -20.35 5.33
CA LYS A 253 -22.09 -21.78 5.30
C LYS A 253 -21.74 -22.35 3.92
N CYS A 254 -20.84 -23.33 3.92
CA CYS A 254 -20.53 -24.18 2.77
C CYS A 254 -21.57 -25.30 2.64
#